data_AF-A0A060C1Y5-F1
#
_entry.id   AF-A0A060C1Y5-F1
#
_cell.length_a   1.000
_cell.length_b   1.000
_cell.length_c   1.000
_cell.angle_alpha   90.00
_cell.angle_beta   90.00
_cell.angle_gamma   90.00
#
_symmetry.space_group_name_H-M   'P 1'
#
loop_
_entity.id
_entity.type
_entity.pdbx_description
1 polymer ?
#
loop_
_entity_poly.entity_id
_entity_poly.type
_entity_poly.pdbx_seq_one_letter_code
_entity_poly.pdbx_strand_id
1 'polypeptide(L)'
;MADAGCLAREWSSRFVVSDWMDIEHIHDLHATAENIKEAFYQSIMAGMDMHMHGIHWNEMVVELVKEGRIPESRIDESVRRILDIKFRLGLFEHPYADEAKTMKIRLSAEHRQTALEAARDGIVLLKNDGLLPLDASKY
;
A
#
# COMPACT_ATOMS: atom_id res chain seq x y z
N MET A 1 6.38 17.57 19.24
CA MET A 1 7.07 16.37 18.71
C MET A 1 6.01 15.29 18.57
N ALA A 2 5.45 15.10 17.38
CA ALA A 2 4.63 13.93 17.12
C ALA A 2 5.58 12.72 17.11
N ASP A 3 5.37 11.80 18.04
CA ASP A 3 6.18 10.60 18.23
C ASP A 3 6.02 9.73 16.98
N ALA A 4 7.10 9.50 16.24
CA ALA A 4 7.09 8.60 15.10
C ALA A 4 6.60 7.23 15.62
N GLY A 5 5.48 6.74 15.10
CA GLY A 5 4.77 5.58 15.64
C GLY A 5 5.63 4.31 15.77
N CYS A 6 5.12 3.30 16.48
CA CYS A 6 5.83 2.04 16.78
C CYS A 6 6.53 1.42 15.56
N LEU A 7 5.93 1.53 14.37
CA LEU A 7 6.48 1.05 13.10
C LEU A 7 7.86 1.63 12.77
N ALA A 8 8.04 2.95 12.96
CA ALA A 8 9.30 3.64 12.67
C ALA A 8 10.36 3.39 13.75
N ARG A 9 9.92 3.33 15.02
CA ARG A 9 10.82 3.18 16.17
C ARG A 9 11.32 1.74 16.34
N GLU A 10 10.46 0.77 16.13
CA GLU A 10 10.75 -0.62 16.49
C GLU A 10 11.18 -1.43 15.28
N TRP A 11 10.55 -1.22 14.11
CA TRP A 11 10.66 -2.14 12.98
C TRP A 11 11.33 -1.54 11.73
N SER A 12 11.90 -0.33 11.85
CA SER A 12 12.65 0.34 10.77
C SER A 12 11.87 0.39 9.44
N SER A 13 10.61 0.80 9.48
CA SER A 13 9.78 0.94 8.28
C SER A 13 10.41 1.91 7.27
N ARG A 14 10.44 1.50 6.00
CA ARG A 14 11.10 2.29 4.94
C ARG A 14 10.19 3.37 4.34
N PHE A 15 8.88 3.14 4.28
CA PHE A 15 7.92 3.99 3.58
C PHE A 15 6.48 3.58 3.93
N VAL A 16 5.59 4.55 4.14
CA VAL A 16 4.17 4.31 4.42
C VAL A 16 3.29 5.02 3.38
N VAL A 17 2.35 4.26 2.79
CA VAL A 17 1.31 4.78 1.89
C VAL A 17 -0.05 4.57 2.53
N SER A 18 -0.97 5.53 2.36
CA SER A 18 -2.35 5.39 2.84
C SER A 18 -3.08 4.30 2.07
N ASP A 19 -4.16 3.75 2.62
CA ASP A 19 -5.14 3.06 1.79
C ASP A 19 -5.97 4.09 0.99
N TRP A 20 -6.88 3.59 0.16
CA TRP A 20 -7.75 4.37 -0.71
C TRP A 20 -8.66 5.31 0.10
N MET A 21 -8.51 6.63 -0.10
CA MET A 21 -9.31 7.69 0.55
C MET A 21 -9.24 7.73 2.09
N ASP A 22 -8.37 6.92 2.70
CA ASP A 22 -8.32 6.79 4.16
C ASP A 22 -7.88 8.07 4.87
N ILE A 23 -7.16 8.96 4.18
CA ILE A 23 -6.81 10.25 4.75
C ILE A 23 -8.06 11.14 4.83
N GLU A 24 -8.89 11.19 3.79
CA GLU A 24 -10.18 11.90 3.81
C GLU A 24 -11.11 11.32 4.88
N HIS A 25 -11.10 10.01 5.05
CA HIS A 25 -11.89 9.30 6.06
C HIS A 25 -11.55 9.67 7.50
N ILE A 26 -10.38 10.25 7.78
CA ILE A 26 -10.08 10.88 9.08
C ILE A 26 -11.12 11.98 9.40
N HIS A 27 -11.58 12.70 8.38
CA HIS A 27 -12.61 13.75 8.49
C HIS A 27 -14.03 13.21 8.24
N ASP A 28 -14.30 12.64 7.06
CA ASP A 28 -15.68 12.42 6.60
C ASP A 28 -16.35 11.14 7.16
N LEU A 29 -15.56 10.19 7.66
CA LEU A 29 -16.05 8.93 8.21
C LEU A 29 -15.78 8.82 9.71
N HIS A 30 -14.54 9.02 10.13
CA HIS A 30 -14.12 8.87 11.53
C HIS A 30 -14.35 10.12 12.37
N ALA A 31 -14.57 11.28 11.74
CA ALA A 31 -14.84 12.54 12.40
C ALA A 31 -13.80 12.93 13.47
N THR A 32 -12.52 12.63 13.21
CA THR A 32 -11.38 12.96 14.10
C THR A 32 -10.62 14.21 13.66
N ALA A 33 -10.86 14.67 12.43
CA ALA A 33 -10.40 15.94 11.90
C ALA A 33 -11.59 16.85 11.59
N GLU A 34 -11.45 18.14 11.87
CA GLU A 34 -12.52 19.14 11.66
C GLU A 34 -12.82 19.38 10.17
N ASN A 35 -11.83 19.17 9.32
CA ASN A 35 -11.93 19.30 7.86
C ASN A 35 -10.81 18.50 7.19
N ILE A 36 -10.87 18.41 5.85
CA ILE A 36 -9.89 17.65 5.05
C ILE A 36 -8.45 18.17 5.18
N LYS A 37 -8.24 19.49 5.32
CA LYS A 37 -6.90 20.05 5.52
C LYS A 37 -6.32 19.64 6.88
N GLU A 38 -7.16 19.54 7.91
CA GLU A 38 -6.77 19.03 9.21
C GLU A 38 -6.47 17.53 9.16
N ALA A 39 -7.23 16.76 8.38
CA ALA A 39 -6.92 15.34 8.14
C ALA A 39 -5.56 15.15 7.45
N PHE A 40 -5.21 15.99 6.48
CA PHE A 40 -3.90 15.98 5.82
C PHE A 40 -2.77 16.33 6.79
N TYR A 41 -3.00 17.33 7.65
CA TYR A 41 -2.06 17.67 8.70
C TYR A 41 -1.82 16.49 9.65
N GLN A 42 -2.90 15.91 10.20
CA GLN A 42 -2.83 14.80 11.14
C GLN A 42 -2.11 13.59 10.53
N SER A 43 -2.42 13.23 9.28
CA SER A 43 -1.81 12.06 8.62
C SER A 43 -0.31 12.23 8.35
N ILE A 44 0.12 13.40 7.86
CA ILE A 44 1.55 13.67 7.60
C ILE A 44 2.33 13.67 8.91
N MET A 45 1.79 14.32 9.95
CA MET A 45 2.44 14.39 11.26
C MET A 45 2.46 13.04 11.98
N ALA A 46 1.54 12.13 11.66
CA ALA A 46 1.54 10.76 12.14
C ALA A 46 2.58 9.86 11.43
N GLY A 47 3.21 10.34 10.36
CA GLY A 47 4.26 9.60 9.63
C GLY A 47 3.85 9.05 8.27
N MET A 48 2.69 9.45 7.72
CA MET A 48 2.30 9.08 6.36
C MET A 48 3.27 9.70 5.34
N ASP A 49 3.81 8.89 4.42
CA ASP A 49 4.78 9.37 3.42
C ASP A 49 4.15 9.62 2.05
N MET A 50 3.14 8.83 1.67
CA MET A 50 2.43 8.98 0.39
C MET A 50 0.92 8.86 0.57
N HIS A 51 0.22 9.76 -0.09
CA HIS A 51 -1.21 9.70 -0.26
C HIS A 51 -1.56 8.89 -1.51
N MET A 52 -2.31 7.79 -1.35
CA MET A 52 -2.64 6.91 -2.48
C MET A 52 -3.58 7.60 -3.48
N HIS A 53 -4.59 8.32 -3.00
CA HIS A 53 -5.59 8.95 -3.84
C HIS A 53 -6.35 10.04 -3.10
N GLY A 54 -6.56 11.19 -3.74
CA GLY A 54 -7.44 12.24 -3.22
C GLY A 54 -7.27 13.57 -3.94
N ILE A 55 -8.23 14.47 -3.75
CA ILE A 55 -8.25 15.81 -4.35
C ILE A 55 -7.65 16.85 -3.39
N HIS A 56 -7.16 17.97 -3.92
CA HIS A 56 -6.61 19.10 -3.15
C HIS A 56 -5.38 18.82 -2.24
N TRP A 57 -4.91 17.57 -2.15
CA TRP A 57 -3.75 17.18 -1.35
C TRP A 57 -2.54 18.10 -1.55
N ASN A 58 -2.08 18.27 -2.79
CA ASN A 58 -0.87 19.06 -3.07
C ASN A 58 -1.00 20.52 -2.62
N GLU A 59 -2.14 21.16 -2.92
CA GLU A 59 -2.39 22.57 -2.60
C GLU A 59 -2.43 22.80 -1.10
N MET A 60 -3.22 21.98 -0.39
CA MET A 60 -3.40 22.11 1.06
C MET A 60 -2.14 21.74 1.86
N VAL A 61 -1.35 20.77 1.39
CA VAL A 61 -0.06 20.44 2.02
C VAL A 61 0.94 21.57 1.85
N VAL A 62 1.00 22.19 0.67
CA VAL A 62 1.85 23.39 0.44
C VAL A 62 1.42 24.54 1.34
N GLU A 63 0.11 24.77 1.51
CA GLU A 63 -0.39 25.77 2.46
C GLU A 63 0.02 25.46 3.89
N LEU A 64 -0.13 24.21 4.35
CA LEU A 64 0.27 23.79 5.70
C LEU A 64 1.78 24.00 5.96
N VAL A 65 2.62 23.83 4.95
CA VAL A 65 4.06 24.13 5.03
C VAL A 65 4.30 25.65 5.10
N LYS A 66 3.64 26.44 4.25
CA LYS A 66 3.75 27.90 4.25
C LYS A 66 3.22 28.54 5.54
N GLU A 67 2.21 27.94 6.15
CA GLU A 67 1.67 28.30 7.46
C GLU A 67 2.61 27.90 8.62
N GLY A 68 3.67 27.14 8.35
CA GLY A 68 4.60 26.63 9.36
C GLY A 68 4.03 25.51 10.22
N ARG A 69 2.85 24.97 9.87
CA ARG A 69 2.23 23.86 10.60
C ARG A 69 2.95 22.55 10.34
N ILE A 70 3.36 22.32 9.10
CA ILE A 70 4.21 21.18 8.71
C ILE A 70 5.61 21.72 8.45
N PRO A 71 6.64 21.25 9.17
CA PRO A 71 8.01 21.63 8.84
C PRO A 71 8.41 21.02 7.49
N GLU A 72 9.11 21.77 6.64
CA GLU A 72 9.59 21.30 5.33
C GLU A 72 10.45 20.02 5.47
N SER A 73 11.21 19.90 6.55
CA SER A 73 11.99 18.70 6.87
C SER A 73 11.16 17.42 7.00
N ARG A 74 9.89 17.52 7.41
CA ARG A 74 8.97 16.36 7.43
C ARG A 74 8.62 15.91 6.02
N ILE A 75 8.47 16.85 5.08
CA ILE A 75 8.25 16.54 3.66
C ILE A 75 9.52 15.93 3.05
N ASP A 76 10.69 16.50 3.33
CA ASP A 76 11.98 15.96 2.88
C ASP A 76 12.18 14.51 3.33
N GLU A 77 11.72 14.17 4.53
CA GLU A 77 11.76 12.80 5.04
C GLU A 77 10.92 11.84 4.21
N SER A 78 9.67 12.19 3.90
CA SER A 78 8.81 11.38 3.04
C SER A 78 9.39 11.25 1.64
N VAL A 79 9.87 12.36 1.06
CA VAL A 79 10.44 12.38 -0.30
C VAL A 79 11.69 11.49 -0.37
N ARG A 80 12.60 11.58 0.61
CA ARG A 80 13.80 10.75 0.66
C ARG A 80 13.46 9.25 0.69
N ARG A 81 12.47 8.84 1.48
CA ARG A 81 11.99 7.44 1.56
C ARG A 81 11.44 6.94 0.23
N ILE A 82 10.61 7.76 -0.43
CA ILE A 82 10.05 7.44 -1.74
C ILE A 82 11.17 7.31 -2.78
N LEU A 83 12.12 8.24 -2.80
CA LEU A 83 13.24 8.21 -3.74
C LEU A 83 14.16 7.01 -3.49
N ASP A 84 14.49 6.69 -2.23
CA ASP A 84 15.29 5.49 -1.88
C ASP A 84 14.66 4.21 -2.46
N ILE A 85 13.34 4.04 -2.34
CA ILE A 85 12.65 2.89 -2.93
C ILE A 85 12.72 2.91 -4.46
N LYS A 86 12.53 4.07 -5.09
CA LYS A 86 12.64 4.19 -6.55
C LYS A 86 14.05 3.84 -7.06
N PHE A 87 15.10 4.25 -6.35
CA PHE A 87 16.48 3.84 -6.64
C PHE A 87 16.70 2.35 -6.44
N ARG A 88 16.23 1.77 -5.33
CA ARG A 88 16.33 0.31 -5.07
C ARG A 88 15.62 -0.53 -6.12
N LEU A 89 14.51 -0.03 -6.67
CA LEU A 89 13.77 -0.67 -7.76
C LEU A 89 14.44 -0.48 -9.13
N GLY A 90 15.50 0.33 -9.23
CA GLY A 90 16.18 0.63 -10.50
C GLY A 90 15.33 1.48 -11.46
N LEU A 91 14.35 2.24 -10.95
CA LEU A 91 13.42 2.99 -11.80
C LEU A 91 14.07 4.22 -12.46
N PHE A 92 15.24 4.65 -12.00
CA PHE A 92 15.99 5.73 -12.65
C PHE A 92 16.75 5.23 -13.89
N GLU A 93 17.18 3.97 -13.89
CA GLU A 93 17.88 3.32 -15.00
C GLU A 93 16.91 2.60 -15.96
N HIS A 94 15.88 1.97 -15.39
CA HIS A 94 14.90 1.15 -16.10
C HIS A 94 13.47 1.54 -15.68
N PRO A 95 12.97 2.69 -16.14
CA PRO A 95 11.68 3.24 -15.71
C PRO A 95 10.46 2.45 -16.19
N TYR A 96 10.61 1.58 -17.20
CA TYR A 96 9.51 0.88 -17.86
C TYR A 96 9.74 -0.64 -17.88
N ALA A 97 8.64 -1.39 -17.91
CA ALA A 97 8.66 -2.83 -18.06
C ALA A 97 8.86 -3.26 -19.53
N ASP A 98 9.41 -4.46 -19.73
CA ASP A 98 9.43 -5.11 -21.04
C ASP A 98 8.08 -5.82 -21.30
N GLU A 99 7.23 -5.17 -22.10
CA GLU A 99 5.90 -5.68 -22.44
C GLU A 99 5.97 -7.01 -23.22
N ALA A 100 6.93 -7.15 -24.13
CA ALA A 100 7.06 -8.36 -24.95
C ALA A 100 7.45 -9.57 -24.09
N LYS A 101 8.37 -9.38 -23.13
CA LYS A 101 8.70 -10.39 -22.13
C LYS A 101 7.50 -10.71 -21.25
N THR A 102 6.79 -9.68 -20.78
CA THR A 102 5.59 -9.83 -19.93
C THR A 102 4.52 -10.69 -20.62
N MET A 103 4.26 -10.43 -21.91
CA MET A 103 3.27 -11.18 -22.68
C MET A 103 3.64 -12.65 -22.87
N LYS A 104 4.93 -12.99 -22.94
CA LYS A 104 5.40 -14.39 -23.03
C LYS A 104 5.23 -15.16 -21.73
N ILE A 105 5.35 -14.50 -20.58
CA ILE A 105 5.27 -15.14 -19.25
C ILE A 105 3.87 -15.10 -18.63
N ARG A 106 3.01 -14.19 -19.09
CA ARG A 106 1.66 -14.03 -18.57
C ARG A 106 0.86 -15.31 -18.81
N LEU A 107 0.27 -15.86 -17.75
CA LEU A 107 -0.52 -17.11 -17.78
C LEU A 107 0.27 -18.31 -18.36
N SER A 108 1.59 -18.34 -18.19
CA SER A 108 2.41 -19.52 -18.55
C SER A 108 1.91 -20.79 -17.86
N ALA A 109 2.18 -21.95 -18.46
CA ALA A 109 1.80 -23.24 -17.88
C ALA A 109 2.37 -23.41 -16.46
N GLU A 110 3.60 -22.96 -16.22
CA GLU A 110 4.27 -22.98 -14.92
C GLU A 110 3.54 -22.13 -13.86
N HIS A 111 3.19 -20.88 -14.19
CA HIS A 111 2.43 -20.03 -13.26
C HIS A 111 1.05 -20.61 -12.96
N ARG A 112 0.38 -21.20 -13.97
CA ARG A 112 -0.93 -21.85 -13.78
C ARG A 112 -0.84 -23.11 -12.93
N GLN A 113 0.24 -23.88 -13.08
CA GLN A 113 0.50 -25.05 -12.25
C GLN A 113 0.74 -24.65 -10.79
N THR A 114 1.56 -23.61 -10.55
CA THR A 114 1.79 -23.06 -9.20
C THR A 114 0.48 -22.58 -8.56
N ALA A 115 -0.36 -21.87 -9.32
CA ALA A 115 -1.66 -21.42 -8.84
C ALA A 115 -2.62 -22.58 -8.51
N LEU A 116 -2.59 -23.66 -9.31
CA LEU A 116 -3.39 -24.87 -9.07
C LEU A 116 -2.95 -25.60 -7.79
N GLU A 117 -1.66 -25.70 -7.55
CA GLU A 117 -1.10 -26.29 -6.33
C GLU A 117 -1.50 -25.47 -5.10
N ALA A 118 -1.30 -24.16 -5.13
CA ALA A 118 -1.73 -23.27 -4.05
C ALA A 118 -3.24 -23.38 -3.77
N ALA A 119 -4.07 -23.53 -4.82
CA ALA A 119 -5.50 -23.73 -4.65
C ALA A 119 -5.82 -25.10 -4.00
N ARG A 120 -5.11 -26.17 -4.37
CA ARG A 120 -5.30 -27.50 -3.78
C ARG A 120 -4.89 -27.52 -2.31
N ASP A 121 -3.78 -26.87 -1.97
CA ASP A 121 -3.26 -26.81 -0.60
C ASP A 121 -4.11 -25.91 0.30
N GLY A 122 -4.75 -24.88 -0.28
CA GLY A 122 -5.61 -23.94 0.44
C GLY A 122 -7.03 -24.44 0.73
N ILE A 123 -7.47 -25.56 0.15
CA ILE A 123 -8.81 -26.11 0.38
C ILE A 123 -8.87 -26.80 1.74
N VAL A 124 -9.85 -26.40 2.56
CA VAL A 124 -10.12 -27.01 3.86
C VAL A 124 -11.41 -27.82 3.82
N LEU A 125 -11.32 -29.13 4.07
CA LEU A 125 -12.47 -30.01 4.21
C LEU A 125 -12.98 -29.99 5.66
N LEU A 126 -14.04 -29.23 5.91
CA LEU A 126 -14.57 -29.05 7.28
C LEU A 126 -15.30 -30.28 7.83
N LYS A 127 -15.92 -31.08 6.95
CA LYS A 127 -16.64 -32.30 7.32
C LYS A 127 -16.62 -33.31 6.16
N ASN A 128 -16.40 -34.58 6.48
CA ASN A 128 -16.50 -35.68 5.51
C ASN A 128 -16.98 -36.96 6.21
N ASP A 129 -18.23 -37.36 5.98
CA ASP A 129 -18.83 -38.58 6.53
C ASP A 129 -18.51 -39.82 5.67
N GLY A 130 -17.30 -39.86 5.07
CA GLY A 130 -16.82 -40.95 4.21
C GLY A 130 -17.29 -40.91 2.76
N LEU A 131 -17.95 -39.83 2.32
CA LEU A 131 -18.42 -39.67 0.93
C LEU A 131 -17.29 -39.26 -0.04
N LEU A 132 -16.33 -38.46 0.42
CA LEU A 132 -15.22 -37.98 -0.41
C LEU A 132 -13.95 -38.81 -0.20
N PRO A 133 -13.13 -39.02 -1.26
CA PRO A 133 -13.30 -38.53 -2.63
C PRO A 133 -14.41 -39.28 -3.39
N LEU A 134 -15.08 -38.60 -4.32
CA LEU A 134 -16.13 -39.21 -5.14
C LEU A 134 -15.53 -40.24 -6.11
N ASP A 135 -16.26 -41.34 -6.29
CA ASP A 135 -15.96 -42.34 -7.32
C ASP A 135 -16.49 -41.87 -8.67
N ALA A 136 -15.59 -41.39 -9.54
CA ALA A 136 -15.91 -40.91 -10.88
C ALA A 136 -16.42 -42.01 -11.84
N SER A 137 -16.36 -43.29 -11.47
CA SER A 137 -16.96 -44.36 -12.27
C SER A 137 -18.46 -44.55 -12.00
N LYS A 138 -18.96 -43.97 -10.90
CA LYS A 138 -20.38 -44.04 -10.50
C LYS A 138 -21.19 -42.79 -10.84
N TYR A 139 -20.52 -41.68 -11.14
CA TYR A 139 -21.12 -40.35 -11.34
C TYR A 139 -20.46 -39.61 -12.49
#